data_AF-A0A031LPA7-F1
#
_entry.id   AF-A0A031LPA7-F1
#
_cell.length_a   1.000
_cell.length_b   1.000
_cell.length_c   1.000
_cell.angle_alpha   90.00
_cell.angle_beta   90.00
_cell.angle_gamma   90.00
#
_symmetry.space_group_name_H-M   'P 1'
#
loop_
_entity.id
_entity.type
_entity.pdbx_description
1 polymer ?
#
loop_
_entity_poly.entity_id
_entity_poly.type
_entity_poly.pdbx_seq_one_letter_code
_entity_poly.pdbx_strand_id
1 'polypeptide(L)'
;MSDDYMNDPELQALLSRKAQTENRRMAEERQKKAEMEARKDALLRAILTPEARERLNNVKLVRPEIVESLEDQLIALAQARRIKIPVTDDELKEILSQLADQEKRDFKIQIRERGWK
;
A
#
# COMPACT_ATOMS: atom_id res chain seq x y z
N MET A 1 42.51 -8.86 -36.08
CA MET A 1 41.59 -8.10 -36.95
C MET A 1 40.19 -8.13 -36.36
N SER A 2 40.04 -7.66 -35.13
CA SER A 2 38.77 -7.72 -34.37
C SER A 2 38.62 -6.52 -33.43
N ASP A 3 39.72 -5.83 -33.08
CA ASP A 3 39.70 -4.59 -32.29
C ASP A 3 39.17 -3.34 -33.02
N ASP A 4 39.31 -3.24 -34.35
CA ASP A 4 38.90 -2.03 -35.09
C ASP A 4 37.37 -1.83 -35.14
N TYR A 5 36.58 -2.89 -35.13
CA TYR A 5 35.11 -2.80 -35.17
C TYR A 5 34.48 -2.31 -33.86
N MET A 6 35.21 -2.36 -32.74
CA MET A 6 34.71 -1.91 -31.44
C MET A 6 35.00 -0.42 -31.18
N ASN A 7 35.94 0.16 -31.92
CA ASN A 7 36.28 1.58 -31.85
C ASN A 7 35.65 2.41 -32.98
N ASP A 8 34.81 1.77 -33.81
CA ASP A 8 34.07 2.44 -34.86
C ASP A 8 33.10 3.49 -34.26
N PRO A 9 33.21 4.76 -34.66
CA PRO A 9 32.42 5.85 -34.09
C PRO A 9 30.91 5.67 -34.34
N GLU A 10 30.51 4.96 -35.40
CA GLU A 10 29.09 4.67 -35.67
C GLU A 10 28.53 3.65 -34.67
N LEU A 11 29.31 2.64 -34.28
CA LEU A 11 28.92 1.66 -33.27
C LEU A 11 28.80 2.29 -31.88
N GLN A 12 29.72 3.18 -31.51
CA GLN A 12 29.64 3.94 -30.25
C GLN A 12 28.44 4.89 -30.21
N ALA A 13 28.13 5.56 -31.33
CA ALA A 13 26.96 6.41 -31.45
C ALA A 13 25.65 5.62 -31.33
N LEU A 14 25.59 4.42 -31.93
CA LEU A 14 24.42 3.56 -31.89
C LEU A 14 24.18 2.98 -30.48
N LEU A 15 25.24 2.56 -29.80
CA LEU A 15 25.19 2.11 -28.40
C LEU A 15 24.76 3.23 -27.46
N SER A 16 25.34 4.43 -27.60
CA SER A 16 24.99 5.61 -26.81
C SER A 16 23.53 6.01 -27.00
N ARG A 17 23.05 6.01 -28.25
CA ARG A 17 21.65 6.30 -28.59
C ARG A 17 20.71 5.27 -27.96
N LYS A 18 21.05 3.98 -28.05
CA LYS A 18 20.27 2.90 -27.42
C LYS A 18 20.23 3.05 -25.90
N ALA A 19 21.38 3.29 -25.27
CA ALA A 19 21.49 3.53 -23.83
C ALA A 19 20.66 4.75 -23.39
N GLN A 20 20.66 5.83 -24.16
CA GLN A 20 19.85 7.02 -23.87
C GLN A 20 18.35 6.73 -23.98
N THR A 21 17.92 5.98 -24.99
CA THR A 21 16.51 5.58 -25.14
C THR A 21 16.04 4.63 -24.04
N GLU A 22 16.88 3.67 -23.65
CA GLU A 22 16.61 2.73 -22.56
C GLU A 22 16.51 3.47 -21.21
N ASN A 23 17.44 4.38 -20.94
CA ASN A 23 17.43 5.17 -19.71
C ASN A 23 16.20 6.08 -19.63
N ARG A 24 15.78 6.67 -20.76
CA ARG A 24 14.56 7.48 -20.83
C ARG A 24 13.30 6.65 -20.57
N ARG A 25 13.20 5.45 -21.16
CA ARG A 25 12.10 4.51 -20.88
C ARG A 25 12.06 4.10 -19.41
N MET A 26 13.19 3.73 -18.82
CA MET A 26 13.26 3.40 -17.40
C MET A 26 12.87 4.56 -16.49
N ALA A 27 13.26 5.79 -16.83
CA ALA A 27 12.88 6.99 -16.08
C ALA A 27 11.36 7.25 -16.16
N GLU A 28 10.76 7.09 -17.34
CA GLU A 28 9.31 7.22 -17.55
C GLU A 28 8.52 6.15 -16.80
N GLU A 29 8.98 4.90 -16.79
CA GLU A 29 8.37 3.82 -16.02
C GLU A 29 8.48 4.04 -14.51
N ARG A 30 9.64 4.50 -14.03
CA ARG A 30 9.84 4.87 -12.61
C ARG A 30 8.93 6.02 -12.20
N GLN A 31 8.79 7.05 -13.04
CA GLN A 31 7.86 8.15 -12.77
C GLN A 31 6.40 7.67 -12.70
N LYS A 32 5.96 6.83 -13.64
CA LYS A 32 4.61 6.26 -13.61
C LYS A 32 4.34 5.41 -12.37
N LYS A 33 5.32 4.57 -11.96
CA LYS A 33 5.20 3.79 -10.71
C LYS A 33 5.14 4.69 -9.48
N ALA A 34 6.03 5.67 -9.39
CA ALA A 34 6.06 6.63 -8.28
C ALA A 34 4.76 7.45 -8.19
N GLU A 35 4.16 7.84 -9.32
CA GLU A 35 2.89 8.58 -9.32
C GLU A 35 1.71 7.71 -8.87
N MET A 36 1.69 6.43 -9.28
CA MET A 36 0.69 5.48 -8.79
C MET A 36 0.84 5.18 -7.30
N GLU A 37 2.07 4.98 -6.82
CA GLU A 37 2.37 4.82 -5.40
C GLU A 37 1.99 6.07 -4.62
N ALA A 38 2.34 7.27 -5.09
CA ALA A 38 1.99 8.52 -4.44
C ALA A 38 0.47 8.73 -4.34
N ARG A 39 -0.31 8.34 -5.36
CA ARG A 39 -1.78 8.37 -5.29
C ARG A 39 -2.33 7.38 -4.28
N LYS A 40 -1.77 6.17 -4.21
CA LYS A 40 -2.13 5.17 -3.20
C LYS A 40 -1.77 5.66 -1.80
N ASP A 41 -0.57 6.19 -1.60
CA ASP A 41 -0.12 6.78 -0.35
C ASP A 41 -0.98 7.97 0.06
N ALA A 42 -1.38 8.83 -0.88
CA ALA A 42 -2.26 9.97 -0.60
C ALA A 42 -3.65 9.52 -0.15
N LEU A 43 -4.21 8.48 -0.78
CA LEU A 43 -5.47 7.87 -0.33
C LEU A 43 -5.31 7.22 1.04
N LEU A 44 -4.23 6.47 1.27
CA LEU A 44 -3.91 5.85 2.56
C LEU A 44 -3.73 6.90 3.67
N ARG A 45 -3.05 8.02 3.38
CA ARG A 45 -2.90 9.17 4.28
C ARG A 45 -4.21 9.91 4.52
N ALA A 46 -5.11 9.91 3.55
CA ALA A 46 -6.42 10.49 3.74
C ALA A 46 -7.24 9.61 4.69
N ILE A 47 -7.23 8.28 4.52
CA ILE A 47 -8.03 7.34 5.33
C ILE A 47 -7.47 7.07 6.73
N LEU A 48 -6.16 7.16 6.93
CA LEU A 48 -5.49 6.85 8.21
C LEU A 48 -4.82 8.10 8.77
N THR A 49 -5.02 8.34 10.07
CA THR A 49 -4.23 9.34 10.80
C THR A 49 -2.75 8.91 10.91
N PRO A 50 -1.80 9.85 11.03
CA PRO A 50 -0.38 9.52 11.19
C PRO A 50 -0.11 8.65 12.44
N GLU A 51 -0.84 8.90 13.53
CA GLU A 51 -0.76 8.10 14.77
C GLU A 51 -1.26 6.67 14.56
N ALA A 52 -2.40 6.49 13.88
CA ALA A 52 -2.91 5.16 13.53
C ALA A 52 -1.93 4.38 12.64
N ARG A 53 -1.21 5.06 11.74
CA ARG A 53 -0.21 4.43 10.86
C ARG A 53 0.99 3.90 11.65
N GLU A 54 1.47 4.67 12.62
CA GLU A 54 2.57 4.26 13.49
C GLU A 54 2.16 3.09 14.39
N ARG A 55 0.96 3.16 14.99
CA ARG A 55 0.38 2.05 15.76
C ARG A 55 0.23 0.80 14.88
N LEU A 56 -0.33 0.93 13.68
CA LEU A 56 -0.51 -0.19 12.75
C LEU A 56 0.83 -0.84 12.39
N ASN A 57 1.88 -0.04 12.16
CA ASN A 57 3.22 -0.57 11.90
C ASN A 57 3.78 -1.32 13.12
N ASN A 58 3.62 -0.78 14.32
CA ASN A 58 4.06 -1.44 15.55
C ASN A 58 3.28 -2.74 15.81
N VAL A 59 1.96 -2.73 15.59
CA VAL A 59 1.10 -3.90 15.76
C VAL A 59 1.39 -4.94 14.68
N LYS A 60 1.70 -4.54 13.45
CA LYS A 60 2.09 -5.45 12.35
C LYS A 60 3.34 -6.27 12.69
N LEU A 61 4.28 -5.69 13.45
CA LEU A 61 5.46 -6.41 13.93
C LEU A 61 5.13 -7.45 14.99
N VAL A 62 4.07 -7.24 15.77
CA VAL A 62 3.69 -8.13 16.88
C VAL A 62 2.66 -9.18 16.42
N ARG A 63 1.68 -8.78 15.62
CA ARG A 63 0.57 -9.61 15.09
C ARG A 63 0.14 -9.11 13.72
N PRO A 64 0.75 -9.61 12.63
CA PRO A 64 0.42 -9.18 11.28
C PRO A 64 -0.98 -9.65 10.84
N GLU A 65 -1.45 -10.80 11.33
CA GLU A 65 -2.76 -11.39 10.98
C GLU A 65 -3.96 -10.47 11.31
N ILE A 66 -3.89 -9.80 12.46
CA ILE A 66 -4.91 -8.85 12.90
C ILE A 66 -4.85 -7.58 12.03
N VAL A 67 -3.66 -7.17 11.62
CA VAL A 67 -3.46 -5.99 10.77
C VAL A 67 -3.99 -6.21 9.35
N GLU A 68 -3.77 -7.38 8.76
CA GLU A 68 -4.32 -7.71 7.44
C GLU A 68 -5.85 -7.65 7.45
N SER A 69 -6.48 -8.28 8.45
CA SER A 69 -7.94 -8.26 8.60
C SER A 69 -8.50 -6.84 8.78
N LEU A 70 -7.76 -5.99 9.49
CA LEU A 70 -8.11 -4.58 9.68
C LEU A 70 -7.97 -3.77 8.38
N GLU A 71 -6.89 -4.00 7.63
CA GLU A 71 -6.66 -3.37 6.31
C GLU A 71 -7.79 -3.73 5.34
N ASP A 72 -8.16 -5.01 5.25
CA ASP A 72 -9.27 -5.48 4.41
C ASP A 72 -10.60 -4.82 4.79
N GLN A 73 -10.88 -4.73 6.10
CA GLN A 73 -12.11 -4.12 6.59
C GLN A 73 -12.14 -2.61 6.33
N LEU A 74 -11.02 -1.90 6.54
CA LEU A 74 -10.85 -0.49 6.20
C LEU A 74 -11.04 -0.23 4.70
N ILE A 75 -10.49 -1.08 3.84
CA ILE A 75 -10.63 -0.97 2.39
C ILE A 75 -12.10 -1.13 1.99
N ALA A 76 -12.77 -2.17 2.49
CA ALA A 76 -14.19 -2.41 2.20
C ALA A 76 -15.08 -1.23 2.65
N LEU A 77 -14.76 -0.67 3.82
CA LEU A 77 -15.45 0.46 4.42
C LEU A 77 -15.21 1.79 3.69
N ALA A 78 -13.97 2.03 3.24
CA ALA A 78 -13.59 3.20 2.45
C ALA A 78 -14.25 3.18 1.07
N GLN A 79 -14.29 2.01 0.41
CA GLN A 79 -15.01 1.82 -0.86
C GLN A 79 -16.51 2.09 -0.72
N ALA A 80 -17.10 1.66 0.40
CA ALA A 80 -18.51 1.91 0.70
C ALA A 80 -18.81 3.39 1.05
N ARG A 81 -17.79 4.26 1.18
CA ARG A 81 -17.89 5.64 1.73
C ARG A 81 -18.69 5.73 3.03
N ARG A 82 -18.73 4.64 3.80
CA ARG A 82 -19.58 4.51 5.00
C ARG A 82 -18.84 4.85 6.29
N ILE A 83 -17.56 5.21 6.21
CA ILE A 83 -16.77 5.61 7.38
C ILE A 83 -16.40 7.08 7.35
N LYS A 84 -16.27 7.63 8.56
CA LYS A 84 -15.67 8.93 8.75
C LYS A 84 -14.17 8.78 8.58
N ILE A 85 -13.71 9.30 7.45
CA ILE A 85 -12.30 9.52 7.19
C ILE A 85 -11.92 10.83 7.90
N PRO A 86 -10.81 10.91 8.66
CA PRO A 86 -9.77 9.89 8.87
C PRO A 86 -10.04 8.96 10.07
N VAL A 87 -9.59 7.70 9.96
CA VAL A 87 -9.63 6.72 11.05
C VAL A 87 -8.56 7.06 12.08
N THR A 88 -8.99 7.20 13.33
CA THR A 88 -8.13 7.58 14.47
C THR A 88 -7.48 6.37 15.11
N ASP A 89 -6.44 6.61 15.92
CA ASP A 89 -5.80 5.56 16.71
C ASP A 89 -6.76 4.85 17.67
N ASP A 90 -7.70 5.58 18.29
CA ASP A 90 -8.70 5.01 19.18
C ASP A 90 -9.62 4.01 18.46
N GLU A 91 -10.12 4.37 17.26
CA GLU A 91 -10.93 3.45 16.44
C GLU A 91 -10.11 2.24 16.00
N LEU A 92 -8.86 2.47 15.59
CA LEU A 92 -7.94 1.41 15.23
C LEU A 92 -7.75 0.44 16.39
N LYS A 93 -7.51 0.97 17.60
CA LYS A 93 -7.29 0.19 18.82
C LYS A 93 -8.53 -0.56 19.26
N GLU A 94 -9.72 0.04 19.16
CA GLU A 94 -10.97 -0.65 19.46
C GLU A 94 -11.18 -1.84 18.51
N ILE A 95 -10.98 -1.65 17.21
CA ILE A 95 -11.15 -2.72 16.22
C ILE A 95 -10.06 -3.78 16.39
N LEU A 96 -8.80 -3.38 16.60
CA LEU A 96 -7.69 -4.30 16.89
C LEU A 96 -7.96 -5.12 18.16
N SER A 97 -8.47 -4.49 19.22
CA SER A 97 -8.84 -5.19 20.45
C SER A 97 -10.00 -6.14 20.22
N GLN A 98 -11.01 -5.73 19.45
CA GLN A 98 -12.15 -6.58 19.10
C GLN A 98 -11.73 -7.77 18.23
N LEU A 99 -10.84 -7.59 17.26
CA LEU A 99 -10.31 -8.68 16.44
C LEU A 99 -9.40 -9.61 17.25
N ALA A 100 -8.51 -9.07 18.09
CA ALA A 100 -7.68 -9.87 18.99
C ALA A 100 -8.53 -10.70 19.96
N ASP A 101 -9.65 -10.15 20.42
CA ASP A 101 -10.64 -10.88 21.20
C ASP A 101 -11.46 -11.84 20.36
N GLN A 102 -11.75 -11.54 19.08
CA GLN A 102 -12.44 -12.44 18.16
C GLN A 102 -11.60 -13.66 17.80
N GLU A 103 -10.29 -13.53 17.53
CA GLU A 103 -9.39 -14.68 17.38
C GLU A 103 -9.40 -15.59 18.62
N LYS A 104 -9.50 -14.99 19.82
CA LYS A 104 -9.69 -15.74 21.08
C LYS A 104 -11.12 -16.27 21.26
N ARG A 105 -12.11 -15.67 20.58
CA ARG A 105 -13.56 -15.94 20.68
C ARG A 105 -14.15 -16.52 19.40
N ASP A 106 -13.36 -17.06 18.48
CA ASP A 106 -13.86 -17.94 17.41
C ASP A 106 -14.54 -19.20 17.99
N PHE A 107 -14.56 -19.33 19.34
CA PHE A 107 -15.46 -20.20 20.10
C PHE A 107 -16.87 -19.64 20.42
N LYS A 108 -17.28 -18.43 19.99
CA LYS A 108 -18.65 -17.94 20.23
C LYS A 108 -19.09 -16.80 19.29
N ILE A 109 -19.79 -17.22 18.24
CA ILE A 109 -20.70 -16.45 17.39
C ILE A 109 -21.57 -15.49 18.22
N GLN A 110 -21.67 -14.21 17.83
CA GLN A 110 -22.86 -13.40 18.08
C GLN A 110 -23.17 -12.41 16.95
N ILE A 111 -24.11 -12.82 16.11
CA ILE A 111 -24.92 -12.01 15.21
C ILE A 111 -25.64 -10.93 16.04
N ARG A 112 -25.58 -9.66 15.63
CA ARG A 112 -26.43 -8.60 16.18
C ARG A 112 -27.18 -7.90 15.07
N GLU A 113 -28.44 -8.30 14.92
CA GLU A 113 -29.51 -7.58 14.24
C GLU A 113 -29.61 -6.13 14.78
N ARG A 114 -29.87 -5.16 13.89
CA ARG A 114 -30.51 -3.91 14.30
C ARG A 114 -31.31 -3.27 13.16
N GLY A 115 -32.62 -3.55 13.21
CA GLY A 115 -33.70 -2.56 13.11
C GLY A 115 -33.79 -1.69 11.87
N TRP A 116 -34.61 -2.11 10.90
CA TRP A 116 -35.37 -1.20 10.06
C TRP A 116 -36.51 -0.58 10.87
N LYS A 117 -36.75 0.71 10.67
CA LYS A 117 -37.97 1.40 11.06
C LYS A 117 -38.67 1.88 9.80
#